data_AF-A0A8H5VDI0-F1
#
_entry.id   AF-A0A8H5VDI0-F1
#
_cell.length_a   1.000
_cell.length_b   1.000
_cell.length_c   1.000
_cell.angle_alpha   90.00
_cell.angle_beta   90.00
_cell.angle_gamma   90.00
#
_symmetry.space_group_name_H-M   'P 1'
#
loop_
_entity.id
_entity.type
_entity.pdbx_description
1 polymer ?
#
loop_
_entity_poly.entity_id
_entity_poly.type
_entity_poly.pdbx_seq_one_letter_code
_entity_poly.pdbx_strand_id
1 'polypeptide(L)' 'MCCGRKDPTSKRQSAIPPRLRTPSISSYTPDQKLQQDQVIHNMGWANTGLSEQKQRAMAQTFLDEIQQARDRGEW' A
#
# COMPACT_ATOMS: atom_id res chain seq x y z
N MET A 1 16.60 -10.76 -43.00
CA MET A 1 16.80 -10.55 -41.54
C MET A 1 17.12 -9.08 -41.31
N CYS A 2 16.27 -8.37 -40.59
CA CYS A 2 16.57 -7.13 -39.85
C CYS A 2 15.38 -6.91 -38.88
N CYS A 3 15.56 -7.34 -37.64
CA CYS A 3 14.65 -7.08 -36.53
C CYS A 3 14.95 -5.68 -35.97
N GLY A 4 13.95 -4.84 -35.75
CA GLY A 4 14.21 -3.50 -35.22
C GLY A 4 12.98 -2.68 -34.84
N ARG A 5 12.22 -3.17 -33.86
CA ARG A 5 11.37 -2.45 -32.89
C ARG A 5 10.49 -1.27 -33.36
N LYS A 6 9.17 -1.55 -33.39
CA LYS A 6 8.10 -0.59 -33.07
C LYS A 6 8.38 0.03 -31.68
N ASP A 7 8.47 1.35 -31.59
CA ASP A 7 8.26 2.08 -30.35
C ASP A 7 6.76 2.24 -30.10
N PRO A 8 6.18 1.64 -29.04
CA PRO A 8 4.86 2.03 -28.59
C PRO A 8 5.00 3.06 -27.48
N THR A 9 4.56 4.28 -27.79
CA THR A 9 3.71 5.04 -26.87
C THR A 9 4.35 5.43 -25.52
N SER A 10 5.24 6.43 -25.55
CA SER A 10 5.55 7.22 -24.35
C SER A 10 4.36 8.15 -24.01
N LYS A 11 3.24 7.58 -23.60
CA LYS A 11 2.27 8.30 -22.76
C LYS A 11 2.66 7.97 -21.33
N ARG A 12 3.48 8.83 -20.73
CA ARG A 12 3.63 8.95 -19.28
C ARG A 12 2.24 9.26 -18.71
N GLN A 13 1.46 8.23 -18.45
CA GLN A 13 0.37 8.32 -17.50
C GLN A 13 1.06 8.61 -16.18
N SER A 14 0.98 9.87 -15.76
CA SER A 14 1.16 10.25 -14.37
C SER A 14 0.10 9.48 -13.59
N ALA A 15 0.43 8.24 -13.24
CA ALA A 15 -0.39 7.39 -12.39
C ALA A 15 -0.31 7.99 -11.00
N ILE A 16 -1.06 9.07 -10.79
CA ILE A 16 -1.58 9.40 -9.48
C ILE A 16 -2.21 8.08 -9.02
N PRO A 17 -1.70 7.41 -7.99
CA PRO A 17 -2.28 6.17 -7.52
C PRO A 17 -3.78 6.46 -7.31
N PRO A 18 -4.69 5.62 -7.82
CA PRO A 18 -6.10 5.82 -7.54
C PRO A 18 -6.19 5.96 -6.02
N ARG A 19 -6.74 7.09 -5.54
CA ARG A 19 -6.92 7.35 -4.11
C ARG A 19 -7.45 6.05 -3.53
N LEU A 20 -6.59 5.35 -2.79
CA LEU A 20 -6.94 4.14 -2.05
C LEU A 20 -8.13 4.61 -1.23
N ARG A 21 -9.33 4.21 -1.64
CA ARG A 21 -10.53 4.40 -0.84
C ARG A 21 -10.13 3.80 0.49
N THR A 22 -9.92 4.64 1.50
CA THR A 22 -9.57 4.17 2.82
C THR A 22 -10.64 3.15 3.15
N PRO A 23 -10.31 1.85 3.24
CA PRO A 23 -11.32 0.85 3.45
C PRO A 23 -12.04 1.24 4.75
N SER A 24 -13.37 1.26 4.71
CA SER A 24 -14.12 1.51 5.95
C SER A 24 -13.63 0.50 6.97
N ILE A 25 -13.18 0.95 8.15
CA ILE A 25 -12.52 0.07 9.15
C ILE A 25 -13.43 -1.12 9.54
N SER A 26 -14.75 -0.97 9.32
CA SER A 26 -15.77 -2.01 9.48
C SER A 26 -15.61 -3.22 8.54
N SER A 27 -14.92 -3.09 7.40
CA SER A 27 -14.80 -4.17 6.40
C SER A 27 -13.58 -5.08 6.58
N TYR A 28 -12.73 -4.85 7.57
CA TYR A 28 -11.56 -5.71 7.79
C TYR A 28 -11.93 -7.04 8.44
N THR A 29 -11.38 -8.12 7.91
CA THR A 29 -11.43 -9.42 8.59
C THR A 29 -10.67 -9.35 9.92
N PRO A 30 -10.98 -10.21 10.90
CA PRO A 30 -10.24 -10.26 12.17
C PRO A 30 -8.72 -10.36 11.97
N ASP A 31 -8.27 -11.16 11.00
CA ASP A 31 -6.86 -11.36 10.69
C ASP A 31 -6.19 -10.08 10.17
N GLN A 32 -6.88 -9.32 9.30
CA GLN A 32 -6.38 -8.04 8.81
C GLN A 32 -6.25 -7.02 9.93
N LYS A 33 -7.19 -7.01 10.88
CA LYS A 33 -7.09 -6.13 12.06
C LYS A 33 -5.88 -6.49 12.91
N LEU A 34 -5.68 -7.78 13.18
CA LEU A 34 -4.53 -8.26 13.96
C LEU A 34 -3.20 -7.90 13.30
N GLN A 35 -3.10 -8.06 11.97
CA GLN A 35 -1.90 -7.69 11.22
C GLN A 35 -1.61 -6.19 11.29
N GLN A 36 -2.64 -5.35 11.14
CA GLN A 36 -2.50 -3.90 11.30
C GLN A 36 -2.10 -3.53 12.72
N ASP A 37 -2.68 -4.16 13.75
CA ASP A 37 -2.35 -3.91 15.15
C ASP A 37 -0.88 -4.21 15.44
N GLN A 38 -0.36 -5.33 14.90
CA GLN A 38 1.05 -5.67 15.02
C GLN A 38 1.94 -4.63 14.33
N VAL A 39 1.58 -4.16 13.13
CA VAL A 39 2.34 -3.10 12.44
C VAL A 39 2.31 -1.80 13.24
N ILE A 40 1.15 -1.37 13.74
CA ILE A 40 0.99 -0.14 14.54
C ILE A 40 1.85 -0.21 15.81
N HIS A 41 1.85 -1.36 16.48
CA HIS A 41 2.65 -1.60 17.67
C HIS A 41 4.16 -1.56 17.33
N ASN A 42 4.59 -2.33 16.34
CA ASN A 42 6.01 -2.46 15.97
C ASN A 42 6.61 -1.15 15.46
N MET A 43 5.82 -0.33 14.77
CA MET A 43 6.23 1.00 14.30
C MET A 43 6.15 2.08 15.39
N GLY A 44 5.64 1.73 16.58
CA GLY A 44 5.45 2.67 17.69
C GLY A 44 4.38 3.74 17.43
N TRP A 45 3.54 3.56 16.41
CA TRP A 45 2.54 4.55 16.02
C TRP A 45 1.43 4.72 17.05
N ALA A 46 1.17 3.70 17.88
CA ALA A 46 0.28 3.82 19.04
C ALA A 46 0.65 4.99 19.98
N ASN A 47 1.94 5.33 20.09
CA ASN A 47 2.45 6.33 21.03
C ASN A 47 2.61 7.74 20.41
N THR A 48 2.22 7.92 19.15
CA THR A 48 2.47 9.17 18.40
C THR A 48 1.39 10.24 18.59
N GLY A 49 0.36 9.97 19.41
CA GLY A 49 -0.78 10.86 19.60
C GLY A 49 -1.71 10.97 18.38
N LEU A 50 -1.49 10.15 17.35
CA LEU A 50 -2.37 10.07 16.18
C LEU A 50 -3.68 9.36 16.53
N SER A 51 -4.76 9.73 15.84
CA SER A 51 -6.04 9.01 15.97
C SER A 51 -5.90 7.56 15.48
N GLU A 52 -6.69 6.65 16.07
CA GLU A 52 -6.69 5.24 15.67
C GLU A 52 -6.95 5.09 14.16
N GLN A 53 -7.90 5.86 13.60
CA GLN A 53 -8.17 5.86 12.17
C GLN A 53 -6.92 6.18 11.34
N LYS A 54 -6.11 7.15 11.78
CA LYS A 54 -4.88 7.53 11.07
C LYS A 54 -3.80 6.46 11.23
N GLN A 55 -3.65 5.89 12.42
CA GLN A 55 -2.74 4.76 12.66
C GLN A 55 -3.08 3.57 11.75
N ARG A 56 -4.36 3.20 11.67
CA ARG A 56 -4.87 2.13 10.80
C ARG A 56 -4.64 2.43 9.32
N ALA A 57 -4.88 3.66 8.88
CA ALA A 57 -4.62 4.06 7.50
C ALA A 57 -3.14 3.91 7.13
N MET A 58 -2.23 4.36 8.00
CA MET A 58 -0.79 4.21 7.78
C MET A 58 -0.36 2.73 7.75
N ALA A 59 -0.90 1.90 8.66
CA ALA A 59 -0.63 0.46 8.67
C ALA A 59 -1.11 -0.23 7.40
N GLN A 60 -2.28 0.14 6.88
CA GLN A 60 -2.75 -0.38 5.61
C GLN A 60 -1.82 0.04 4.46
N THR A 61 -1.46 1.32 4.37
CA THR A 61 -0.54 1.80 3.33
C THR A 61 0.80 1.07 3.37
N PHE A 62 1.36 0.86 4.56
CA PHE A 62 2.59 0.12 4.74
C PHE A 62 2.49 -1.33 4.23
N LEU A 63 1.42 -2.03 4.58
CA LEU A 63 1.17 -3.40 4.10
C LEU A 63 0.97 -3.46 2.58
N ASP A 64 0.28 -2.48 2.01
CA ASP A 64 0.07 -2.38 0.56
C ASP A 64 1.39 -2.14 -0.19
N GLU A 65 2.26 -1.26 0.30
CA GLU A 65 3.58 -0.99 -0.29
C GLU A 65 4.49 -2.22 -0.25
N ILE A 66 4.46 -2.94 0.85
CA ILE A 66 5.10 -4.24 1.07
C ILE A 66 4.63 -5.26 0.03
N GLN A 67 3.31 -5.39 -0.15
CA GLN A 67 2.76 -6.33 -1.13
C GLN A 67 3.16 -5.92 -2.55
N GLN A 68 3.12 -4.63 -2.88
CA GLN A 68 3.55 -4.13 -4.19
C GLN A 68 5.04 -4.39 -4.45
N ALA A 69 5.91 -4.19 -3.45
CA ALA A 69 7.34 -4.49 -3.57
C ALA A 69 7.57 -5.99 -3.83
N ARG A 70 6.82 -6.86 -3.15
CA ARG A 70 6.85 -8.31 -3.38
C ARG A 70 6.43 -8.66 -4.81
N ASP A 71 5.33 -8.08 -5.28
CA ASP A 71 4.79 -8.34 -6.63
C ASP A 71 5.74 -7.84 -7.73
N ARG A 72 6.52 -6.79 -7.45
CA ARG A 72 7.60 -6.29 -8.32
C ARG A 72 8.89 -7.12 -8.25
N GLY A 73 9.01 -8.05 -7.29
CA GLY A 73 10.24 -8.82 -7.05
C GLY A 73 11.38 -8.00 -6.45
N GLU A 74 11.06 -6.92 -5.74
CA GLU A 74 12.03 -5.99 -5.14
C GLU A 74 12.35 -6.32 -3.67
N TRP A 75 11.91 -7.48 -3.18
CA TRP A 75 11.95 -7.87 -1.78
C TRP A 75 12.61 -9.23 -1.57
#